data_AF-A0A6J6Q3G0-F1
#
_entry.id   AF-A0A6J6Q3G0-F1
#
_cell.length_a   1.000
_cell.length_b   1.000
_cell.length_c   1.000
_cell.angle_alpha   90.00
_cell.angle_beta   90.00
_cell.angle_gamma   90.00
#
_symmetry.space_group_name_H-M   'P 1'
#
loop_
_entity.id
_entity.type
_entity.pdbx_description
1 polymer ?
#
loop_
_entity_poly.entity_id
_entity_poly.type
_entity_poly.pdbx_seq_one_letter_code
_entity_poly.pdbx_strand_id
1 'polypeptide(L)'
;MRPCPPAQIPIYVGGHSDIAFRRAATIGDGWLGVHYSPEELLNYCTVLQQAREDAGTADKPFEIIASPMAAPKADLLEELAAAGVTSILTSSWISGGMTAPEVSRAEEMIAAYGERFIN
;
A
#
# COMPACT_ATOMS: atom_id res chain seq x y z
N MET A 1 -11.65 -10.77 33.31
CA MET A 1 -10.85 -9.74 32.63
C MET A 1 -10.96 -9.99 31.12
N ARG A 2 -11.28 -8.98 30.30
CA ARG A 2 -11.32 -9.11 28.84
C ARG A 2 -10.09 -8.37 28.28
N PRO A 3 -9.25 -9.00 27.45
CA PRO A 3 -8.16 -8.26 26.81
C PRO A 3 -8.78 -7.21 25.89
N CYS A 4 -8.43 -5.94 26.12
CA CYS A 4 -8.84 -4.80 25.29
C CYS A 4 -7.56 -4.20 24.69
N PRO A 5 -7.49 -3.97 23.38
CA PRO A 5 -6.36 -3.27 22.77
C PRO A 5 -6.14 -1.90 23.42
N PRO A 6 -4.88 -1.45 23.57
CA PRO A 6 -4.58 -0.13 24.15
C PRO A 6 -4.94 1.04 23.22
N ALA A 7 -5.21 0.76 21.94
CA ALA A 7 -5.59 1.72 20.93
C ALA A 7 -6.56 1.09 19.92
N GLN A 8 -7.22 1.92 19.11
CA GLN A 8 -8.06 1.46 18.01
C GLN A 8 -7.23 0.65 17.00
N ILE A 9 -7.80 -0.46 16.53
CA ILE A 9 -7.20 -1.28 15.46
C ILE A 9 -7.59 -0.65 14.12
N PRO A 10 -6.64 -0.27 13.26
CA PRO A 10 -6.95 0.34 11.97
C PRO A 10 -7.66 -0.65 11.04
N ILE A 11 -8.63 -0.15 10.29
CA ILE A 11 -9.36 -0.92 9.27
C ILE A 11 -8.95 -0.44 7.89
N TYR A 12 -8.22 -1.29 7.16
CA TYR A 12 -7.86 -1.03 5.76
C TYR A 12 -8.84 -1.72 4.82
N VAL A 13 -9.34 -0.96 3.85
CA VAL A 13 -10.27 -1.48 2.83
C VAL A 13 -9.49 -1.77 1.55
N GLY A 14 -9.62 -3.00 1.05
CA GLY A 14 -9.03 -3.38 -0.25
C GLY A 14 -10.00 -3.27 -1.43
N GLY A 15 -9.45 -3.43 -2.63
CA GLY A 15 -10.15 -3.42 -3.92
C GLY A 15 -9.92 -2.13 -4.73
N HIS A 16 -10.22 -2.17 -6.03
CA HIS A 16 -10.04 -1.05 -6.97
C HIS A 16 -11.32 -0.63 -7.71
N SER A 17 -12.49 -1.07 -7.25
CA SER A 17 -13.76 -0.60 -7.81
C SER A 17 -14.18 0.71 -7.16
N ASP A 18 -15.00 1.51 -7.84
CA ASP A 18 -15.56 2.74 -7.29
C ASP A 18 -16.24 2.53 -5.93
N ILE A 19 -16.95 1.42 -5.77
CA ILE A 19 -17.61 1.05 -4.51
C ILE A 19 -16.57 0.76 -3.41
N ALA A 20 -15.45 0.12 -3.76
CA ALA A 20 -14.36 -0.13 -2.81
C ALA A 20 -13.70 1.17 -2.35
N PHE A 21 -13.43 2.11 -3.28
CA PHE A 21 -12.86 3.42 -2.95
C PHE A 21 -13.80 4.25 -2.07
N ARG A 22 -15.09 4.32 -2.40
CA ARG A 22 -16.09 4.99 -1.55
C ARG A 22 -16.16 4.36 -0.15
N ARG A 23 -16.07 3.03 -0.05
CA ARG A 23 -16.05 2.33 1.24
C ARG A 23 -14.78 2.67 2.04
N ALA A 24 -13.62 2.66 1.40
CA ALA A 24 -12.36 3.07 2.04
C ALA A 24 -12.47 4.50 2.57
N ALA A 25 -12.94 5.44 1.74
CA ALA A 25 -13.07 6.84 2.08
C ALA A 25 -14.09 7.15 3.20
N THR A 26 -15.14 6.34 3.34
CA THR A 26 -16.24 6.61 4.29
C THR A 26 -16.03 5.97 5.66
N ILE A 27 -15.52 4.73 5.71
CA ILE A 27 -15.43 3.96 6.96
C ILE A 27 -14.04 3.37 7.25
N GLY A 28 -13.11 3.47 6.31
CA GLY A 28 -11.75 2.95 6.48
C GLY A 28 -10.82 3.96 7.15
N ASP A 29 -9.82 3.43 7.86
CA ASP A 29 -8.66 4.20 8.33
C ASP A 29 -7.56 4.24 7.23
N GLY A 30 -7.79 3.56 6.11
CA GLY A 30 -6.89 3.53 4.97
C GLY A 30 -7.33 2.59 3.85
N TRP A 31 -6.50 2.50 2.83
CA TRP A 31 -6.65 1.61 1.68
C TRP A 31 -5.43 0.70 1.50
N LEU A 32 -5.68 -0.57 1.19
CA LEU A 32 -4.66 -1.56 0.86
C LEU A 32 -4.78 -1.98 -0.60
N GLY A 33 -3.84 -1.52 -1.43
CA GLY A 33 -3.71 -1.88 -2.83
C GLY A 33 -2.66 -2.96 -3.03
N VAL A 34 -3.03 -4.03 -3.75
CA VAL A 34 -2.15 -5.20 -3.97
C VAL A 34 -1.88 -5.37 -5.46
N HIS A 35 -0.60 -5.41 -5.84
CA HIS A 35 -0.09 -5.72 -7.18
C HIS A 35 -0.63 -4.84 -8.31
N TYR A 36 -0.09 -3.63 -8.42
CA TYR A 36 -0.43 -2.70 -9.51
C TYR A 36 0.82 -2.13 -10.17
N SER A 37 0.70 -1.69 -11.42
CA SER A 37 1.70 -0.83 -12.01
C SER A 37 1.77 0.52 -11.27
N PRO A 38 2.93 1.22 -11.31
CA PRO A 38 3.01 2.58 -10.77
C PRO A 38 1.94 3.53 -11.31
N GLU A 39 1.66 3.47 -12.61
CA GLU A 39 0.64 4.31 -13.26
C GLU A 39 -0.76 4.07 -12.68
N GLU A 40 -1.16 2.80 -12.52
CA GLU A 40 -2.44 2.45 -11.90
C GLU A 40 -2.51 2.96 -10.46
N LEU A 41 -1.43 2.84 -9.68
CA LEU A 41 -1.40 3.34 -8.30
C LEU A 41 -1.63 4.84 -8.22
N LEU A 42 -0.97 5.62 -9.08
CA LEU A 42 -1.14 7.08 -9.10
C LEU A 42 -2.57 7.48 -9.47
N ASN A 43 -3.16 6.76 -10.43
CA ASN A 43 -4.57 6.94 -10.78
C ASN A 43 -5.48 6.58 -9.59
N TYR A 44 -5.24 5.48 -8.90
CA TYR A 44 -6.04 5.08 -7.73
C TYR A 44 -5.90 6.03 -6.54
N CYS A 45 -4.71 6.60 -6.32
CA CYS A 45 -4.52 7.63 -5.30
C CYS A 45 -5.38 8.87 -5.61
N THR A 46 -5.45 9.26 -6.89
CA THR A 46 -6.33 10.36 -7.34
C THR A 46 -7.81 10.04 -7.08
N VAL A 47 -8.26 8.83 -7.43
CA VAL A 47 -9.66 8.39 -7.19
C VAL A 47 -9.98 8.31 -5.70
N LEU A 48 -9.05 7.83 -4.88
CA LEU A 48 -9.19 7.79 -3.42
C LEU A 48 -9.31 9.18 -2.82
N GLN A 49 -8.47 10.12 -3.25
CA GLN A 49 -8.53 11.50 -2.79
C GLN A 49 -9.89 12.13 -3.11
N GLN A 50 -10.38 11.97 -4.35
CA GLN A 50 -11.72 12.45 -4.72
C GLN A 50 -12.82 11.78 -3.87
N ALA A 51 -12.76 10.47 -3.67
CA ALA A 51 -13.74 9.77 -2.85
C ALA A 51 -13.75 10.26 -1.39
N ARG A 52 -12.59 10.66 -0.85
CA ARG A 52 -12.46 11.24 0.49
C ARG A 52 -12.99 12.66 0.57
N GLU A 53 -12.79 13.47 -0.47
CA GLU A 53 -13.39 14.80 -0.58
C GLU A 53 -14.93 14.69 -0.62
N ASP A 54 -15.46 13.82 -1.48
CA ASP A 54 -16.89 13.58 -1.62
C ASP A 54 -17.53 13.08 -0.30
N ALA A 55 -16.78 12.30 0.48
CA ALA A 55 -17.20 11.79 1.78
C ALA A 55 -17.01 12.78 2.95
N GLY A 56 -16.36 13.93 2.72
CA GLY A 56 -15.99 14.88 3.77
C GLY A 56 -14.98 14.32 4.78
N THR A 57 -14.08 13.44 4.33
CA THR A 57 -13.04 12.77 5.16
C THR A 57 -11.61 13.11 4.73
N ALA A 58 -11.43 14.08 3.82
CA ALA A 58 -10.12 14.53 3.35
C ALA A 58 -9.20 15.00 4.49
N ASP A 59 -9.74 15.64 5.53
CA ASP A 59 -8.97 16.14 6.68
C ASP A 59 -8.68 15.08 7.76
N LYS A 60 -9.20 13.85 7.61
CA LYS A 60 -8.97 12.77 8.57
C LYS A 60 -7.66 12.04 8.26
N PRO A 61 -7.01 11.39 9.25
CA PRO A 61 -5.91 10.47 8.98
C PRO A 61 -6.36 9.34 8.04
N PHE A 62 -5.52 8.99 7.08
CA PHE A 62 -5.79 7.92 6.13
C PHE A 62 -4.47 7.34 5.61
N GLU A 63 -4.28 6.04 5.75
CA GLU A 63 -3.08 5.37 5.24
C GLU A 63 -3.33 4.77 3.86
N ILE A 64 -2.37 4.93 2.95
CA ILE A 64 -2.39 4.30 1.64
C ILE A 64 -1.21 3.32 1.60
N ILE A 65 -1.55 2.04 1.69
CA ILE A 65 -0.59 0.94 1.60
C ILE A 65 -0.62 0.42 0.17
N ALA A 66 0.44 0.70 -0.60
CA ALA A 66 0.51 0.36 -2.02
C ALA A 66 1.51 -0.77 -2.30
N SER A 67 1.19 -1.65 -3.24
CA SER A 67 2.07 -2.72 -3.70
C SER A 67 2.44 -2.53 -5.17
N PRO A 68 3.46 -1.72 -5.50
CA PRO A 68 3.93 -1.55 -6.87
C PRO A 68 4.60 -2.81 -7.38
N MET A 69 4.29 -3.21 -8.62
CA MET A 69 5.00 -4.26 -9.36
C MET A 69 6.29 -3.73 -9.99
N ALA A 70 7.11 -3.08 -9.18
CA ALA A 70 8.37 -2.47 -9.60
C ALA A 70 9.39 -2.51 -8.45
N ALA A 71 10.66 -2.38 -8.79
CA ALA A 71 11.71 -2.19 -7.78
C ALA A 71 11.51 -0.85 -7.06
N PRO A 72 11.75 -0.77 -5.73
CA PRO A 72 11.58 0.44 -4.92
C PRO A 72 12.73 1.42 -5.17
N LYS A 73 12.76 2.02 -6.37
CA LYS A 73 13.72 3.07 -6.72
C LYS A 73 13.31 4.38 -6.07
N ALA A 74 14.28 5.22 -5.73
CA ALA A 74 14.04 6.48 -5.02
C ALA A 74 13.05 7.41 -5.75
N ASP A 75 13.20 7.56 -7.06
CA ASP A 75 12.30 8.35 -7.92
C ASP A 75 10.84 7.86 -7.83
N LEU A 76 10.62 6.54 -7.95
CA LEU A 76 9.30 5.95 -7.82
C LEU A 76 8.72 6.13 -6.40
N LEU A 77 9.53 5.96 -5.37
CA LEU A 77 9.08 6.12 -3.99
C LEU A 77 8.70 7.58 -3.68
N GLU A 78 9.45 8.55 -4.20
CA GLU A 78 9.14 9.97 -4.08
C GLU A 78 7.82 10.32 -4.80
N GLU A 79 7.61 9.78 -6.00
CA GLU A 79 6.38 10.00 -6.77
C GLU A 79 5.16 9.41 -6.05
N LEU A 80 5.26 8.17 -5.56
CA LEU A 80 4.19 7.53 -4.79
C LEU A 80 3.90 8.28 -3.48
N ALA A 81 4.94 8.73 -2.77
CA ALA A 81 4.78 9.53 -1.56
C ALA A 81 4.08 10.86 -1.85
N ALA A 82 4.43 11.54 -2.95
CA ALA A 82 3.76 12.76 -3.39
C ALA A 82 2.28 12.55 -3.73
N ALA A 83 1.92 11.35 -4.21
CA ALA A 83 0.53 10.94 -4.44
C ALA A 83 -0.22 10.54 -3.15
N GLY A 84 0.42 10.56 -1.99
CA GLY A 84 -0.18 10.25 -0.70
C GLY A 84 0.00 8.81 -0.22
N VAL A 85 0.82 8.00 -0.92
CA VAL A 85 1.19 6.66 -0.44
C VAL A 85 2.00 6.79 0.85
N THR A 86 1.54 6.17 1.93
CA THR A 86 2.19 6.22 3.25
C THR A 86 3.10 5.01 3.49
N SER A 87 2.80 3.88 2.85
CA SER A 87 3.50 2.62 3.05
C SER A 87 3.60 1.82 1.76
N ILE A 88 4.73 1.15 1.55
CA ILE A 88 4.90 0.18 0.46
C ILE A 88 4.82 -1.23 1.02
N LEU A 89 3.94 -2.04 0.44
CA LEU A 89 3.91 -3.48 0.61
C LEU A 89 4.64 -4.11 -0.57
N THR A 90 5.70 -4.86 -0.33
CA THR A 90 6.46 -5.51 -1.41
C THR A 90 7.10 -6.80 -0.93
N SER A 91 7.68 -7.54 -1.86
CA SER A 91 8.49 -8.71 -1.58
C SER A 91 9.80 -8.64 -2.34
N SER A 92 10.78 -9.40 -1.87
CA SER A 92 12.09 -9.50 -2.52
C SER A 92 12.00 -9.97 -3.98
N TRP A 93 11.04 -10.84 -4.30
CA TRP A 93 10.84 -11.35 -5.66
C TRP A 93 10.04 -10.43 -6.57
N ILE A 94 9.04 -9.70 -6.06
CA ILE A 94 8.28 -8.73 -6.87
C ILE A 94 9.22 -7.62 -7.37
N SER A 95 10.17 -7.19 -6.53
CA SER A 95 11.20 -6.23 -6.93
C SER A 95 12.10 -6.73 -8.09
N GLY A 96 12.17 -8.06 -8.27
CA GLY A 96 12.88 -8.74 -9.35
C GLY A 96 11.97 -9.21 -10.51
N GLY A 97 10.71 -8.78 -10.55
CA GLY A 97 9.75 -9.14 -11.61
C GLY A 97 9.18 -10.56 -11.50
N MET A 98 9.27 -11.18 -10.33
CA MET A 98 8.75 -12.53 -10.07
C MET A 98 7.47 -12.47 -9.23
N THR A 99 6.58 -13.43 -9.41
CA THR A 99 5.35 -13.56 -8.61
C THR A 99 5.58 -14.36 -7.32
N ALA A 100 6.48 -15.33 -7.35
CA ALA A 100 6.90 -16.13 -6.21
C ALA A 100 8.35 -16.65 -6.40
N PRO A 101 9.10 -16.91 -5.33
CA PRO A 101 10.39 -17.57 -5.40
C PRO A 101 10.22 -19.09 -5.34
N GLU A 102 11.27 -19.84 -5.67
CA GLU A 102 11.41 -21.20 -5.14
C GLU A 102 11.59 -21.11 -3.62
N VAL A 103 10.93 -21.99 -2.85
CA VAL A 103 10.98 -21.96 -1.37
C VAL A 103 12.41 -22.03 -0.86
N SER A 104 13.26 -22.84 -1.48
CA SER A 104 14.69 -22.98 -1.16
C SER A 104 15.50 -21.69 -1.29
N ARG A 105 14.98 -20.70 -2.05
CA ARG A 105 15.65 -19.42 -2.30
C ARG A 105 14.99 -18.23 -1.60
N ALA A 106 13.83 -18.43 -0.98
CA ALA A 106 13.05 -17.35 -0.40
C ALA A 106 13.82 -16.60 0.70
N GLU A 107 14.50 -17.32 1.59
CA GLU A 107 15.29 -16.73 2.69
C GLU A 107 16.46 -15.88 2.17
N GLU A 108 17.23 -16.41 1.22
CA GLU A 108 18.34 -15.70 0.56
C GLU A 108 17.85 -14.39 -0.09
N MET A 109 16.74 -14.45 -0.82
CA MET A 109 16.18 -13.29 -1.49
C MET A 109 15.68 -12.24 -0.50
N ILE A 110 15.02 -12.65 0.59
CA ILE A 110 14.57 -11.73 1.64
C ILE A 110 15.78 -11.06 2.32
N ALA A 111 16.82 -11.82 2.65
CA ALA A 111 18.05 -11.28 3.26
C ALA A 111 18.72 -10.25 2.34
N ALA A 112 18.93 -10.59 1.06
CA ALA A 112 19.54 -9.69 0.08
C ALA A 112 18.72 -8.41 -0.15
N TYR A 113 17.39 -8.51 -0.10
CA TYR A 113 16.51 -7.34 -0.18
C TYR A 113 16.64 -6.44 1.05
N GLY A 114 16.68 -7.01 2.26
CA GLY A 114 16.87 -6.28 3.50
C GLY A 114 18.21 -5.53 3.53
N GLU A 115 19.30 -6.19 3.14
CA GLU A 115 20.63 -5.57 3.04
C GLU A 115 20.68 -4.39 2.06
N ARG A 116 19.90 -4.46 0.99
CA ARG A 116 19.90 -3.45 -0.06
C ARG A 116 19.02 -2.24 0.24
N PHE A 117 17.88 -2.45 0.89
CA PHE A 117 16.83 -1.42 0.97
C PHE A 117 16.38 -1.04 2.39
N ILE A 118 16.72 -1.82 3.43
CA ILE A 118 16.20 -1.61 4.79
C ILE A 118 17.31 -1.29 5.80
N ASN A 119 18.54 -1.75 5.56
CA ASN A 119 19.70 -1.55 6.45
C ASN A 119 20.31 -0.15 6.39
#